data_AF-A0A344UJU0-F1
#
_entry.id   AF-A0A344UJU0-F1
#
_cell.length_a   1.000
_cell.length_b   1.000
_cell.length_c   1.000
_cell.angle_alpha   90.00
_cell.angle_beta   90.00
_cell.angle_gamma   90.00
#
_symmetry.space_group_name_H-M   'P 1'
#
loop_
_entity.id
_entity.type
_entity.pdbx_description
1 polymer ?
#
loop_
_entity_poly.entity_id
_entity_poly.type
_entity_poly.pdbx_seq_one_letter_code
_entity_poly.pdbx_strand_id
1 'polypeptide(L)'
;MDQQTLQETREREWVRRLFAQKGIDPLDVKSLKCPAPDVGVSLSDGRFLAIEVTEVLAGEYARRNARKKEIQQAQQAAGGIGWMFTRPANALDVACRIEAKVGKDYHVPSGHQLHLLLATGTVEHGTMSSTLLLFISIPELNQLTHDMLERSRYQHVYLHLQLGRGLYEWNRRDRWHEVHPPSRRSDAYPLMPQLKLQTGM
;
A
#
# COMPACT_ATOMS: atom_id res chain seq x y z
N MET A 1 -18.53 17.48 -8.41
CA MET A 1 -17.30 16.76 -8.81
C MET A 1 -17.74 15.35 -9.18
N ASP A 2 -17.39 14.87 -10.37
CA ASP A 2 -17.78 13.52 -10.79
C ASP A 2 -16.95 12.44 -10.06
N GLN A 3 -17.43 11.19 -10.09
CA GLN A 3 -16.79 10.07 -9.39
C GLN A 3 -15.37 9.79 -9.92
N GLN A 4 -15.14 10.00 -11.21
CA GLN A 4 -13.83 9.80 -11.84
C GLN A 4 -12.80 10.79 -11.31
N THR A 5 -13.15 12.07 -11.19
CA THR A 5 -12.25 13.11 -10.65
C THR A 5 -11.92 12.85 -9.19
N LEU A 6 -12.88 12.35 -8.41
CA LEU A 6 -12.66 11.96 -7.01
C LEU A 6 -11.69 10.78 -6.90
N GLN A 7 -11.89 9.74 -7.74
CA GLN A 7 -10.99 8.59 -7.79
C GLN A 7 -9.57 9.00 -8.18
N GLU A 8 -9.41 9.73 -9.28
CA GLU A 8 -8.11 10.22 -9.75
C GLU A 8 -7.40 11.08 -8.69
N THR A 9 -8.16 11.87 -7.92
CA THR A 9 -7.62 12.66 -6.81
C THR A 9 -7.12 11.78 -5.66
N ARG A 10 -7.89 10.74 -5.30
CA ARG A 10 -7.53 9.79 -4.25
C ARG A 10 -6.28 8.99 -4.63
N GLU A 11 -6.18 8.53 -5.87
CA GLU A 11 -5.02 7.78 -6.38
C GLU A 11 -3.73 8.62 -6.35
N ARG A 12 -3.79 9.88 -6.82
CA ARG A 12 -2.65 10.80 -6.73
C ARG A 12 -2.24 11.06 -5.29
N GLU A 13 -3.18 11.17 -4.37
CA GLU A 13 -2.89 11.35 -2.95
C GLU A 13 -2.16 10.15 -2.34
N TRP A 14 -2.59 8.93 -2.67
CA TRP A 14 -1.86 7.71 -2.27
C TRP A 14 -0.42 7.69 -2.78
N VAL A 15 -0.21 8.09 -4.03
CA VAL A 15 1.12 8.17 -4.63
C VAL A 15 1.97 9.24 -3.94
N ARG A 16 1.42 10.41 -3.61
CA ARG A 16 2.14 11.45 -2.84
C ARG A 16 2.58 10.94 -1.48
N ARG A 17 1.71 10.22 -0.76
CA ARG A 17 2.03 9.63 0.55
C ARG A 17 3.15 8.60 0.46
N LEU A 18 3.12 7.74 -0.56
CA LEU A 18 4.20 6.80 -0.85
C LEU A 18 5.56 7.53 -0.95
N PHE A 19 5.64 8.57 -1.79
CA PHE A 19 6.91 9.30 -1.98
C PHE A 19 7.33 10.10 -0.75
N ALA A 20 6.39 10.73 -0.05
CA ALA A 20 6.66 11.40 1.22
C ALA A 20 7.26 10.45 2.26
N GLN A 21 6.77 9.21 2.34
CA GLN A 21 7.29 8.20 3.25
C GLN A 21 8.66 7.67 2.84
N LYS A 22 8.96 7.64 1.53
CA LYS A 22 10.31 7.37 0.99
C LYS A 22 11.25 8.58 1.12
N GLY A 23 10.76 9.75 1.57
CA GLY A 23 11.53 10.99 1.65
C GLY A 23 11.96 11.53 0.28
N ILE A 24 11.16 11.24 -0.75
CA ILE A 24 11.38 11.70 -2.12
C ILE A 24 10.31 12.74 -2.43
N ASP A 25 10.71 13.86 -3.02
CA ASP A 25 9.79 14.90 -3.51
C ASP A 25 9.68 14.80 -5.05
N PRO A 26 8.57 14.27 -5.60
CA PRO A 26 8.40 14.17 -7.04
C PRO A 26 8.28 15.55 -7.70
N LEU A 27 8.86 15.69 -8.90
CA LEU A 27 8.71 16.91 -9.69
C LEU A 27 7.28 17.09 -10.22
N ASP A 28 6.61 15.99 -10.54
CA ASP A 28 5.24 15.98 -11.06
C ASP A 28 4.52 14.67 -10.68
N VAL A 29 3.21 14.78 -10.42
CA VAL A 29 2.30 13.66 -10.14
C VAL A 29 0.97 13.94 -10.82
N LYS A 30 0.66 13.17 -11.88
CA LYS A 30 -0.52 13.38 -12.73
C LYS A 30 -1.27 12.08 -12.99
N SER A 31 -2.57 12.16 -13.20
CA SER A 31 -3.34 11.00 -13.66
C SER A 31 -3.04 10.72 -15.12
N LEU A 32 -2.87 9.45 -15.47
CA LEU A 32 -2.81 9.02 -16.86
C LEU A 32 -4.20 8.55 -17.30
N LYS A 33 -4.38 8.38 -18.60
CA LYS A 33 -5.64 7.91 -19.17
C LYS A 33 -5.49 6.45 -19.59
N CYS A 34 -6.53 5.67 -19.32
CA CYS A 34 -6.68 4.31 -19.82
C CYS A 34 -6.33 4.28 -21.33
N PRO A 35 -5.52 3.33 -21.81
CA PRO A 35 -5.11 2.07 -21.16
C PRO A 35 -3.79 2.13 -20.35
N ALA A 36 -3.29 3.31 -20.00
CA ALA A 36 -2.14 3.43 -19.10
C ALA A 36 -2.52 3.12 -17.63
N PRO A 37 -1.53 2.82 -16.76
CA PRO A 37 -1.73 2.76 -15.30
C PRO A 37 -2.24 4.09 -14.74
N ASP A 38 -2.80 4.10 -13.54
CA ASP A 38 -3.57 5.25 -13.02
C ASP A 38 -2.77 6.56 -12.91
N VAL A 39 -1.51 6.52 -12.46
CA VAL A 39 -0.73 7.72 -12.11
C VAL A 39 0.66 7.72 -12.75
N GLY A 40 1.05 8.84 -13.34
CA GLY A 40 2.40 9.12 -13.83
C GLY A 40 3.17 9.99 -12.86
N VAL A 41 4.46 9.68 -12.65
CA VAL A 41 5.35 10.41 -11.74
C VAL A 41 6.68 10.72 -12.42
N SER A 42 7.14 11.96 -12.26
CA SER A 42 8.48 12.38 -12.70
C SER A 42 9.36 12.66 -11.49
N LEU A 43 10.56 12.07 -11.46
CA LEU A 43 11.52 12.24 -10.37
C LEU A 43 12.69 13.14 -10.79
N SER A 44 13.34 13.76 -9.80
CA SER A 44 14.49 14.66 -10.02
C SER A 44 15.73 13.97 -10.56
N ASP A 45 15.83 12.64 -10.43
CA ASP A 45 16.89 11.82 -10.99
C ASP A 45 16.65 11.41 -12.47
N GLY A 46 15.61 11.97 -13.10
CA GLY A 46 15.28 11.72 -14.50
C GLY A 46 14.45 10.45 -14.73
N ARG A 47 14.08 9.70 -13.69
CA ARG A 47 13.19 8.54 -13.82
C ARG A 47 11.74 8.98 -14.01
N PHE A 48 11.03 8.22 -14.84
CA PHE A 48 9.59 8.31 -15.03
C PHE A 48 8.91 7.02 -14.60
N LEU A 49 7.83 7.14 -13.84
CA LEU A 49 7.11 6.00 -13.28
C LEU A 49 5.65 6.04 -13.75
N ALA A 50 5.10 4.88 -14.07
CA ALA A 50 3.69 4.66 -14.29
C ALA A 50 3.20 3.70 -13.20
N ILE A 51 2.33 4.18 -12.32
CA ILE A 51 1.92 3.52 -11.09
C ILE A 51 0.45 3.15 -11.19
N GLU A 52 0.16 1.85 -11.13
CA GLU A 52 -1.18 1.35 -10.88
C GLU A 52 -1.48 1.46 -9.39
N VAL A 53 -2.64 1.98 -9.02
CA VAL A 53 -3.07 2.13 -7.63
C VAL A 53 -4.26 1.21 -7.36
N THR A 54 -4.22 0.48 -6.26
CA THR A 54 -5.33 -0.41 -5.91
C THR A 54 -5.44 -0.66 -4.41
N GLU A 55 -6.67 -0.83 -3.93
CA GLU A 55 -6.94 -0.98 -2.50
C GLU A 55 -7.13 -2.43 -2.08
N VAL A 56 -6.29 -2.96 -1.19
CA VAL A 56 -6.49 -4.31 -0.65
C VAL A 56 -7.59 -4.26 0.42
N LEU A 57 -8.61 -5.11 0.26
CA LEU A 57 -9.73 -5.18 1.18
C LEU A 57 -9.64 -6.46 2.02
N ALA A 58 -9.96 -6.37 3.31
CA ALA A 58 -10.02 -7.54 4.17
C ALA A 58 -11.02 -8.58 3.66
N GLY A 59 -10.62 -9.85 3.67
CA GLY A 59 -11.45 -10.97 3.22
C GLY A 59 -11.68 -11.01 1.71
N GLU A 60 -10.88 -10.28 0.92
CA GLU A 60 -10.89 -10.34 -0.54
C GLU A 60 -10.67 -11.77 -1.06
N TYR A 61 -9.68 -12.48 -0.53
CA TYR A 61 -9.40 -13.86 -0.93
C TYR A 61 -10.60 -14.77 -0.65
N ALA A 62 -11.19 -14.64 0.54
CA ALA A 62 -12.36 -15.44 0.93
C ALA A 62 -13.56 -15.14 0.03
N ARG A 63 -13.85 -13.86 -0.27
CA ARG A 63 -14.98 -13.48 -1.14
C ARG A 63 -14.83 -13.99 -2.57
N ARG A 64 -13.61 -13.97 -3.11
CA ARG A 64 -13.35 -14.44 -4.48
C ARG A 64 -13.52 -15.96 -4.61
N ASN A 65 -13.21 -16.69 -3.55
CA ASN A 65 -13.23 -18.16 -3.55
C ASN A 65 -14.47 -18.79 -2.90
N ALA A 66 -15.30 -18.01 -2.20
CA ALA A 66 -16.52 -18.51 -1.58
C ALA A 66 -17.58 -18.88 -2.63
N ARG A 67 -18.22 -20.06 -2.45
CA ARG A 67 -19.36 -20.44 -3.27
C ARG A 67 -20.58 -19.60 -2.89
N LYS A 68 -21.45 -19.27 -3.86
CA LYS A 68 -22.66 -18.43 -3.65
C LYS A 68 -23.50 -18.85 -2.42
N LYS A 69 -23.61 -20.16 -2.13
CA LYS A 69 -24.35 -20.68 -0.96
C LYS A 69 -23.67 -20.42 0.39
N GLU A 70 -22.34 -20.47 0.45
CA GLU A 70 -21.56 -20.23 1.67
C GLU A 70 -21.58 -18.76 2.07
N ILE A 71 -21.54 -17.84 1.08
CA ILE A 71 -21.69 -16.41 1.32
C ILE A 71 -23.06 -16.11 1.96
N GLN A 72 -24.12 -16.73 1.44
CA GLN A 72 -25.47 -16.53 1.94
C GLN A 72 -25.67 -17.14 3.35
N GLN A 73 -25.11 -18.32 3.62
CA GLN A 73 -25.13 -18.92 4.96
C GLN A 73 -24.26 -18.16 5.96
N ALA A 74 -23.09 -17.66 5.57
CA ALA A 74 -22.21 -16.86 6.43
C ALA A 74 -22.79 -15.46 6.72
N GLN A 75 -23.58 -14.90 5.80
CA GLN A 75 -24.37 -13.69 6.02
C GLN A 75 -25.52 -13.92 7.03
N GLN A 76 -26.14 -15.11 7.03
CA GLN A 76 -27.25 -15.47 7.91
C GLN A 76 -26.79 -15.93 9.31
N ALA A 77 -25.67 -16.67 9.41
CA ALA A 77 -25.21 -17.27 10.66
C ALA A 77 -24.56 -16.27 11.64
N ALA A 78 -24.18 -15.08 11.17
CA ALA A 78 -23.32 -14.17 11.92
C ALA A 78 -24.00 -12.85 12.35
N GLY A 79 -25.33 -12.81 12.41
CA GLY A 79 -26.04 -11.67 13.01
C GLY A 79 -25.85 -10.33 12.28
N GLY A 80 -25.50 -10.35 11.00
CA GLY A 80 -25.31 -9.16 10.16
C GLY A 80 -23.92 -9.04 9.56
N ILE A 81 -23.76 -8.09 8.63
CA ILE A 81 -22.56 -7.88 7.79
C ILE A 81 -21.32 -7.46 8.64
N GLY A 82 -21.48 -7.22 9.95
CA GLY A 82 -20.47 -6.62 10.83
C GLY A 82 -19.20 -7.45 11.06
N TRP A 83 -19.28 -8.78 11.19
CA TRP A 83 -18.12 -9.62 11.54
C TRP A 83 -17.09 -9.77 10.41
N MET A 84 -17.50 -9.57 9.14
CA MET A 84 -16.59 -9.63 7.99
C MET A 84 -15.74 -8.36 7.86
N PHE A 85 -16.13 -7.27 8.51
CA PHE A 85 -15.40 -6.00 8.53
C PHE A 85 -14.46 -5.85 9.72
N THR A 86 -14.40 -6.83 10.63
CA THR A 86 -13.53 -6.79 11.82
C THR A 86 -12.25 -7.60 11.67
N ARG A 87 -12.06 -8.33 10.57
CA ARG A 87 -10.81 -9.07 10.35
C ARG A 87 -9.77 -8.18 9.66
N PRO A 88 -8.53 -8.12 10.16
CA PRO A 88 -7.44 -7.48 9.45
C PRO A 88 -7.24 -8.17 8.09
N ALA A 89 -6.87 -7.41 7.06
CA ALA A 89 -6.41 -8.04 5.83
C ALA A 89 -5.13 -8.87 6.12
N ASN A 90 -4.80 -9.81 5.24
CA ASN A 90 -3.65 -10.70 5.43
C ASN A 90 -2.86 -10.88 4.12
N ALA A 91 -1.77 -11.66 4.16
CA ALA A 91 -0.92 -11.90 3.00
C ALA A 91 -1.66 -12.56 1.82
N LEU A 92 -2.70 -13.37 2.06
CA LEU A 92 -3.53 -13.97 1.01
C LEU A 92 -4.41 -12.92 0.31
N ASP A 93 -4.98 -11.97 1.05
CA ASP A 93 -5.74 -10.86 0.47
C ASP A 93 -4.84 -10.02 -0.45
N VAL A 94 -3.61 -9.74 -0.01
CA VAL A 94 -2.61 -9.03 -0.81
C VAL A 94 -2.23 -9.84 -2.07
N ALA A 95 -1.95 -11.14 -1.92
CA ALA A 95 -1.60 -12.01 -3.03
C ALA A 95 -2.74 -12.10 -4.08
N CYS A 96 -3.99 -12.23 -3.61
CA CYS A 96 -5.17 -12.25 -4.48
C CYS A 96 -5.30 -10.95 -5.30
N ARG A 97 -5.03 -9.81 -4.66
CA ARG A 97 -5.06 -8.52 -5.36
C ARG A 97 -3.92 -8.39 -6.38
N ILE A 98 -2.71 -8.82 -6.03
CA ILE A 98 -1.57 -8.82 -6.95
C ILE A 98 -1.86 -9.68 -8.18
N GLU A 99 -2.38 -10.90 -7.98
CA GLU A 99 -2.74 -11.81 -9.07
C GLU A 99 -3.72 -11.15 -10.05
N ALA A 100 -4.70 -10.40 -9.54
CA ALA A 100 -5.66 -9.65 -10.37
C ALA A 100 -5.01 -8.53 -11.22
N LYS A 101 -3.81 -8.07 -10.84
CA LYS A 101 -3.10 -6.96 -11.51
C LYS A 101 -1.96 -7.43 -12.40
N VAL A 102 -1.32 -8.56 -12.10
CA VAL A 102 -0.19 -9.10 -12.87
C VAL A 102 -0.59 -9.50 -14.30
N GLY A 103 -1.85 -9.91 -14.52
CA GLY A 103 -2.36 -10.29 -15.84
C GLY A 103 -2.83 -9.13 -16.72
N LYS A 104 -2.78 -7.88 -16.25
CA LYS A 104 -3.29 -6.74 -17.02
C LYS A 104 -2.25 -6.21 -18.01
N ASP A 105 -2.68 -5.98 -19.24
CA ASP A 105 -1.82 -5.44 -20.29
C ASP A 105 -1.96 -3.92 -20.40
N TYR A 106 -1.23 -3.22 -19.53
CA TYR A 106 -1.19 -1.76 -19.55
C TYR A 106 -0.31 -1.22 -20.68
N HIS A 107 -0.75 -0.12 -21.29
CA HIS A 107 0.10 0.68 -22.17
C HIS A 107 1.00 1.57 -21.32
N VAL A 108 2.18 1.06 -21.00
CA VAL A 108 3.20 1.80 -20.24
C VAL A 108 3.90 2.77 -21.19
N PRO A 109 3.88 4.08 -20.94
CA PRO A 109 4.56 5.04 -21.81
C PRO A 109 6.07 4.74 -21.94
N SER A 110 6.65 5.03 -23.10
CA SER A 110 8.07 4.75 -23.34
C SER A 110 8.97 5.38 -22.28
N GLY A 111 9.99 4.64 -21.85
CA GLY A 111 10.91 5.05 -20.79
C GLY A 111 10.34 5.03 -19.37
N HIS A 112 9.05 4.73 -19.17
CA HIS A 112 8.47 4.63 -17.84
C HIS A 112 8.69 3.25 -17.21
N GLN A 113 8.90 3.23 -15.91
CA GLN A 113 8.89 2.00 -15.11
C GLN A 113 7.48 1.74 -14.59
N LEU A 114 7.01 0.50 -14.72
CA LEU A 114 5.71 0.06 -14.23
C LEU A 114 5.79 -0.37 -12.77
N HIS A 115 5.09 0.36 -11.91
CA HIS A 115 5.01 0.08 -10.46
C HIS A 115 3.56 -0.20 -10.05
N LEU A 116 3.39 -0.94 -8.95
CA LEU A 116 2.07 -1.20 -8.35
C LEU A 116 2.04 -0.67 -6.92
N LEU A 117 1.01 0.09 -6.56
CA LEU A 117 0.76 0.57 -5.21
C LEU A 117 -0.50 -0.09 -4.65
N LEU A 118 -0.30 -0.94 -3.65
CA LEU A 118 -1.33 -1.56 -2.83
C LEU A 118 -1.59 -0.64 -1.63
N ALA A 119 -2.64 0.15 -1.74
CA ALA A 119 -3.12 0.98 -0.65
C ALA A 119 -3.93 0.13 0.33
N THR A 120 -3.60 0.23 1.60
CA THR A 120 -4.34 -0.48 2.65
C THR A 120 -4.83 0.54 3.67
N GLY A 121 -6.12 0.88 3.55
CA GLY A 121 -6.72 1.88 4.41
C GLY A 121 -8.04 2.45 3.89
N THR A 122 -9.01 2.45 4.81
CA THR A 122 -10.38 2.96 4.79
C THR A 122 -11.31 2.40 3.72
N VAL A 123 -12.18 1.48 4.13
CA VAL A 123 -13.47 1.29 3.48
C VAL A 123 -14.32 2.51 3.85
N GLU A 124 -14.39 3.51 2.97
CA GLU A 124 -15.40 4.56 3.11
C GLU A 124 -16.74 3.97 2.63
N HIS A 125 -17.56 3.49 3.57
CA HIS A 125 -18.98 3.22 3.33
C HIS A 125 -19.77 4.11 4.31
N GLY A 126 -20.14 5.31 3.87
CA GLY A 126 -20.88 6.28 4.71
C GLY A 126 -20.04 6.92 5.83
N THR A 127 -20.69 7.36 6.91
CA THR A 127 -20.12 8.12 8.05
C THR A 127 -19.18 7.32 8.96
N MET A 128 -18.81 6.08 8.60
CA MET A 128 -17.91 5.25 9.41
C MET A 128 -16.66 4.86 8.64
N SER A 129 -15.54 5.46 9.01
CA SER A 129 -14.21 5.06 8.57
C SER A 129 -13.77 3.85 9.39
N SER A 130 -13.81 2.65 8.81
CA SER A 130 -13.19 1.48 9.44
C SER A 130 -11.72 1.42 9.03
N THR A 131 -10.85 1.57 10.02
CA THR A 131 -9.40 1.48 9.82
C THR A 131 -8.97 0.02 9.87
N LEU A 132 -8.35 -0.47 8.80
CA LEU A 132 -7.88 -1.86 8.73
C LEU A 132 -6.54 -1.99 9.47
N LEU A 133 -6.49 -2.89 10.44
CA LEU A 133 -5.23 -3.45 10.94
C LEU A 133 -4.71 -4.44 9.90
N LEU A 134 -3.39 -4.53 9.75
CA LEU A 134 -2.74 -5.50 8.87
C LEU A 134 -1.68 -6.26 9.66
N PHE A 135 -1.83 -7.58 9.71
CA PHE A 135 -0.80 -8.48 10.23
C PHE A 135 -0.18 -9.19 9.03
N ILE A 136 1.03 -8.75 8.67
CA ILE A 136 1.73 -9.27 7.49
C ILE A 136 3.09 -9.78 7.91
N SER A 137 3.33 -11.05 7.61
CA SER A 137 4.64 -11.68 7.70
C SER A 137 5.34 -11.50 6.35
N ILE A 138 6.51 -10.85 6.33
CA ILE A 138 7.33 -10.72 5.12
C ILE A 138 7.67 -12.10 4.51
N PRO A 139 8.10 -13.12 5.29
CA PRO A 139 8.31 -14.46 4.76
C PRO A 139 7.09 -15.05 4.04
N GLU A 140 5.91 -14.92 4.63
CA GLU A 140 4.66 -15.42 4.05
C GLU A 140 4.31 -14.66 2.76
N LEU A 141 4.44 -13.33 2.78
CA LEU A 141 4.17 -12.50 1.61
C LEU A 141 5.11 -12.83 0.44
N ASN A 142 6.38 -13.08 0.72
CA ASN A 142 7.35 -13.55 -0.26
C ASN A 142 7.01 -14.93 -0.81
N GLN A 143 6.65 -15.88 0.06
CA GLN A 143 6.23 -17.23 -0.35
C GLN A 143 5.03 -17.20 -1.29
N LEU A 144 4.06 -16.32 -1.04
CA LEU A 144 2.84 -16.25 -1.82
C LEU A 144 3.00 -15.47 -3.14
N THR A 145 3.86 -14.43 -3.17
CA THR A 145 3.80 -13.42 -4.25
C THR A 145 5.07 -13.32 -5.09
N HIS A 146 6.23 -13.80 -4.63
CA HIS A 146 7.50 -13.55 -5.32
C HIS A 146 7.50 -14.08 -6.76
N ASP A 147 7.13 -15.35 -6.94
CA ASP A 147 7.13 -16.01 -8.25
C ASP A 147 6.22 -15.33 -9.27
N MET A 148 5.02 -14.88 -8.85
CA MET A 148 4.10 -14.19 -9.74
C MET A 148 4.59 -12.78 -10.08
N LEU A 149 5.21 -12.08 -9.13
CA LEU A 149 5.74 -10.74 -9.33
C LEU A 149 7.01 -10.76 -10.19
N GLU A 150 7.88 -11.75 -10.00
CA GLU A 150 9.11 -11.92 -10.77
C GLU A 150 8.83 -12.10 -12.27
N ARG A 151 7.79 -12.89 -12.59
CA ARG A 151 7.30 -13.10 -13.96
C ARG A 151 6.48 -11.94 -14.52
N SER A 152 6.09 -10.98 -13.68
CA SER A 152 5.27 -9.84 -14.10
C SER A 152 6.09 -8.71 -14.72
N ARG A 153 5.41 -7.73 -15.34
CA ARG A 153 6.04 -6.51 -15.85
C ARG A 153 6.36 -5.48 -14.76
N TYR A 154 5.89 -5.66 -13.53
CA TYR A 154 6.15 -4.72 -12.45
C TYR A 154 7.63 -4.76 -12.05
N GLN A 155 8.26 -3.59 -11.91
CA GLN A 155 9.61 -3.47 -11.38
C GLN A 155 9.61 -3.35 -9.85
N HIS A 156 8.64 -2.60 -9.32
CA HIS A 156 8.43 -2.41 -7.89
C HIS A 156 6.96 -2.59 -7.54
N VAL A 157 6.70 -3.15 -6.36
CA VAL A 157 5.37 -3.21 -5.76
C VAL A 157 5.45 -2.66 -4.36
N TYR A 158 4.57 -1.74 -4.01
CA TYR A 158 4.51 -1.10 -2.71
C TYR A 158 3.26 -1.54 -1.98
N LEU A 159 3.40 -1.78 -0.68
CA LEU A 159 2.29 -2.00 0.22
C LEU A 159 2.33 -0.92 1.28
N HIS A 160 1.40 0.02 1.18
CA HIS A 160 1.33 1.17 2.08
C HIS A 160 0.25 0.94 3.14
N LEU A 161 0.68 0.87 4.41
CA LEU A 161 -0.21 0.73 5.57
C LEU A 161 -0.59 2.13 6.10
N GLN A 162 -1.87 2.49 6.07
CA GLN A 162 -2.31 3.76 6.67
C GLN A 162 -2.16 3.76 8.20
N LEU A 163 -2.48 2.65 8.86
CA LEU A 163 -2.32 2.52 10.31
C LEU A 163 -0.93 1.94 10.62
N GLY A 164 -0.13 2.65 11.41
CA GLY A 164 1.20 2.21 11.83
C GLY A 164 2.38 2.72 10.97
N ARG A 165 2.12 3.47 9.88
CA ARG A 165 3.16 4.04 8.99
C ARG A 165 4.17 3.01 8.45
N GLY A 166 3.73 1.77 8.25
CA GLY A 166 4.53 0.76 7.56
C GLY A 166 4.48 0.97 6.05
N LEU A 167 5.65 1.00 5.42
CA LEU A 167 5.78 0.88 3.97
C LEU A 167 6.59 -0.39 3.70
N TYR A 168 6.07 -1.25 2.86
CA TYR A 168 6.80 -2.39 2.36
C TYR A 168 7.00 -2.24 0.87
N GLU A 169 8.13 -2.73 0.39
CA GLU A 169 8.48 -2.71 -1.01
C GLU A 169 8.93 -4.10 -1.42
N TRP A 170 8.45 -4.52 -2.59
CA TRP A 170 9.00 -5.64 -3.33
C TRP A 170 9.73 -5.13 -4.55
N ASN A 171 10.89 -5.69 -4.81
CA ASN A 171 11.57 -5.65 -6.09
C ASN A 171 12.20 -7.04 -6.34
N ARG A 172 12.68 -7.30 -7.57
CA ARG A 172 13.27 -8.61 -7.92
C ARG A 172 14.48 -9.00 -7.08
N ARG A 173 15.27 -8.02 -6.64
CA ARG A 173 16.54 -8.23 -5.94
C ARG A 173 16.31 -8.55 -4.46
N ASP A 174 15.52 -7.72 -3.79
CA ASP A 174 15.40 -7.73 -2.33
C ASP A 174 14.14 -8.47 -1.86
N ARG A 175 13.25 -8.82 -2.80
CA ARG A 175 11.90 -9.31 -2.51
C ARG A 175 11.16 -8.34 -1.58
N TRP A 176 10.09 -8.77 -0.92
CA TRP A 176 9.41 -7.93 0.07
C TRP A 176 10.35 -7.64 1.24
N HIS A 177 10.49 -6.37 1.56
CA HIS A 177 11.19 -5.86 2.73
C HIS A 177 10.48 -4.60 3.25
N GLU A 178 10.74 -4.26 4.51
CA GLU A 178 10.22 -3.03 5.09
C GLU A 178 11.09 -1.85 4.66
N VAL A 179 10.44 -0.76 4.27
CA VAL A 179 11.06 0.51 3.94
C VAL A 179 10.88 1.44 5.12
N HIS A 180 11.98 1.72 5.81
CA HIS A 180 11.98 2.73 6.86
C HIS A 180 12.09 4.12 6.24
N PRO A 181 11.30 5.10 6.72
CA PRO A 181 11.47 6.48 6.29
C PRO A 181 12.90 6.92 6.62
N PRO A 182 13.54 7.75 5.79
CA PRO A 182 14.86 8.28 6.10
C PRO A 182 14.78 8.93 7.47
N SER A 183 15.56 8.42 8.42
CA SER A 183 15.58 8.93 9.78
C SER A 183 15.84 10.42 9.68
N ARG A 184 14.91 11.26 10.15
CA ARG A 184 15.25 12.66 10.40
C ARG A 184 16.48 12.60 11.31
N ARG A 185 17.63 13.07 10.83
CA ARG A 185 18.79 13.26 11.69
C ARG A 185 18.29 13.97 12.94
N SER A 186 18.33 13.27 14.06
CA SER A 186 18.14 13.89 15.38
C SER A 186 19.45 14.59 15.69
N ASP A 187 19.73 15.67 14.96
CA ASP A 187 20.76 16.62 15.39
C ASP A 187 20.22 17.31 16.66
N ALA A 188 21.05 17.28 17.71
CA ALA A 188 20.93 17.96 18.99
C ALA A 188 19.94 17.38 20.03
N TYR A 189 20.41 16.40 20.80
CA TYR A 189 20.24 16.51 22.25
C TYR A 189 21.40 17.35 22.78
N PRO A 190 21.19 18.59 23.28
CA PRO A 190 22.20 19.23 24.10
C PRO A 190 22.35 18.42 25.39
N LEU A 191 23.61 18.09 25.73
CA LEU A 191 24.02 17.54 27.01
C LEU A 191 23.30 18.27 28.15
N MET A 192 22.49 17.55 28.91
CA MET A 192 21.99 18.01 30.20
C MET A 192 23.20 18.27 31.13
N PRO A 193 23.29 19.45 31.77
CA PRO A 193 24.34 19.69 32.74
C PRO A 193 24.12 18.81 33.97
N GLN A 194 25.15 18.07 34.36
CA GLN A 194 25.16 17.27 35.59
C GLN A 194 24.88 18.17 36.79
N LEU A 195 23.79 17.89 37.51
CA LEU A 195 23.56 18.44 38.85
C LEU A 195 24.70 17.97 39.75
N LYS A 196 25.57 18.92 40.15
CA LYS A 196 26.46 18.74 41.29
C LYS A 196 25.59 18.56 42.53
N LEU A 197 25.64 17.38 43.16
CA LEU A 197 25.22 17.22 44.55
C LEU A 197 26.10 18.16 45.40
N GLN A 198 25.50 19.23 45.93
CA GLN A 198 26.07 19.94 47.06
C GLN A 198 25.78 19.14 48.34
N THR A 199 26.87 18.79 49.01
CA THR A 199 26.96 18.26 50.37
C THR A 199 26.28 19.18 51.37
N GLY A 200 25.61 18.60 52.36
CA GLY A 200 25.03 19.33 53.49
C GLY A 200 24.65 18.41 54.65
N MET A 201 25.65 17.97 55.42
CA MET A 201 25.78 18.09 56.88
C MET A 201 27.00 17.32 57.37
#